data_AF-C8WVJ7-F1
#
_entry.id   AF-C8WVJ7-F1
#
_cell.length_a   1.000
_cell.length_b   1.000
_cell.length_c   1.000
_cell.angle_alpha   90.00
_cell.angle_beta   90.00
_cell.angle_gamma   90.00
#
_symmetry.space_group_name_H-M   'P 1'
#
loop_
_entity.id
_entity.type
_entity.pdbx_description
1 polymer ?
#
loop_
_entity_poly.entity_id
_entity_poly.type
_entity_poly.pdbx_seq_one_letter_code
_entity_poly.pdbx_strand_id
1 'polypeptide(L)' 'MQANDMVWVVVQWWPDEVDVPPLIEVYKNPEYAAEEARIKRADDPLSEVELLMTYVKE' A
#
# COMPACT_ATOMS: atom_id res chain seq x y z
N MET A 1 23.59 3.07 15.47
CA MET A 1 22.49 2.23 14.96
C MET A 1 21.57 3.15 14.21
N GLN A 2 21.56 3.07 12.87
CA GLN A 2 20.64 3.84 12.04
C GLN A 2 19.22 3.34 12.29
N ALA A 3 18.27 4.26 12.51
CA ALA A 3 16.86 3.90 12.51
C ALA A 3 16.54 3.41 11.10
N ASN A 4 16.04 2.18 10.96
CA ASN A 4 15.54 1.71 9.67
C ASN A 4 14.53 2.75 9.15
N ASP A 5 14.63 3.15 7.89
CA ASP A 5 13.72 4.12 7.31
C ASP A 5 12.30 3.54 7.35
N MET A 6 11.46 4.14 8.19
CA MET A 6 10.04 3.78 8.31
C MET A 6 9.33 4.20 7.04
N VAL A 7 8.54 3.27 6.50
CA VAL A 7 7.78 3.45 5.26
C VAL A 7 6.35 2.96 5.42
N TRP A 8 5.47 3.50 4.58
CA TRP A 8 4.07 3.10 4.48
C TRP A 8 3.86 2.42 3.15
N VAL A 9 3.24 1.25 3.18
CA VAL A 9 3.01 0.40 2.02
C VAL A 9 1.52 0.34 1.76
N VAL A 10 1.11 0.75 0.56
CA VAL A 10 -0.25 0.55 0.07
C VAL A 10 -0.25 -0.68 -0.81
N VAL A 11 -1.05 -1.67 -0.44
CA VAL A 11 -1.21 -2.92 -1.20
C VAL A 11 -2.63 -2.95 -1.76
N GLN A 12 -2.77 -3.13 -3.06
CA GLN A 12 -4.06 -3.32 -3.73
C GLN A 12 -4.08 -4.67 -4.45
N TRP A 13 -5.15 -5.45 -4.30
CA TRP A 13 -5.31 -6.73 -5.00
C TRP A 13 -6.78 -6.96 -5.37
N TRP A 14 -7.01 -7.86 -6.33
CA TRP A 14 -8.35 -8.19 -6.84
C TRP A 14 -8.67 -9.63 -6.45
N PRO A 15 -9.51 -9.87 -5.43
CA PRO A 15 -9.77 -11.21 -4.90
C PRO A 15 -10.26 -12.22 -5.94
N ASP A 16 -11.00 -11.74 -6.94
CA ASP A 16 -11.57 -12.56 -8.01
C ASP A 16 -10.63 -12.73 -9.22
N GLU A 17 -9.49 -12.02 -9.27
CA GLU A 17 -8.53 -12.06 -10.37
C GLU A 17 -7.21 -12.71 -9.93
N VAL A 18 -7.21 -14.04 -9.87
CA VAL A 18 -6.08 -14.86 -9.36
C VAL A 18 -4.78 -14.73 -10.16
N ASP A 19 -4.85 -14.29 -11.42
CA ASP A 19 -3.69 -14.12 -12.30
C ASP A 19 -3.09 -12.70 -12.26
N VAL A 20 -3.73 -11.78 -11.55
CA VAL A 20 -3.26 -10.39 -11.43
C VAL A 20 -2.46 -10.24 -10.15
N PRO A 21 -1.15 -9.92 -10.22
CA PRO A 21 -0.35 -9.70 -9.03
C PRO A 21 -0.83 -8.45 -8.27
N PRO A 22 -0.65 -8.41 -6.93
CA PRO A 22 -0.97 -7.22 -6.16
C PRO A 22 -0.11 -6.03 -6.59
N LEU A 23 -0.72 -4.84 -6.63
CA LEU A 23 0.01 -3.58 -6.76
C LEU A 23 0.53 -3.19 -5.38
N ILE A 24 1.84 -2.90 -5.30
CA ILE A 24 2.51 -2.52 -4.06
C ILE A 24 3.22 -1.19 -4.27
N GLU A 25 2.82 -0.18 -3.50
CA GLU A 25 3.41 1.17 -3.55
C GLU A 25 3.94 1.58 -2.18
N VAL A 26 5.09 2.26 -2.17
CA VAL A 26 5.83 2.57 -0.94
C VAL A 26 6.00 4.08 -0.81
N TYR A 27 5.60 4.61 0.34
CA TYR A 27 5.58 6.04 0.64
C TYR A 27 6.39 6.36 1.90
N LYS A 28 6.99 7.54 1.92
CA LYS A 28 7.66 8.11 3.11
C LYS A 28 6.74 8.98 3.97
N ASN A 29 5.58 9.38 3.45
CA ASN A 29 4.64 10.24 4.14
C ASN A 29 3.35 9.44 4.48
N PRO A 30 2.96 9.35 5.77
CA PRO A 30 1.76 8.62 6.19
C PRO A 30 0.47 9.20 5.63
N GLU A 31 0.33 10.53 5.61
CA GLU A 31 -0.89 11.21 5.15
C GLU A 31 -1.10 11.00 3.66
N TYR A 32 -0.02 11.05 2.88
CA TYR A 32 -0.09 10.80 1.45
C TYR A 32 -0.44 9.33 1.15
N ALA A 33 0.17 8.37 1.87
CA ALA A 33 -0.17 6.95 1.71
C ALA A 33 -1.64 6.66 2.07
N ALA A 34 -2.15 7.32 3.12
CA ALA A 34 -3.54 7.20 3.52
C ALA A 34 -4.50 7.77 2.47
N GLU A 35 -4.16 8.90 1.84
CA GLU A 35 -4.96 9.49 0.76
C GLU A 35 -4.95 8.60 -0.49
N GLU A 36 -3.80 8.07 -0.89
CA GLU A 36 -3.68 7.13 -2.02
C GLU A 36 -4.52 5.87 -1.78
N ALA A 37 -4.44 5.28 -0.57
CA ALA A 37 -5.26 4.13 -0.20
C ALA A 37 -6.77 4.46 -0.25
N ARG A 38 -7.17 5.68 0.18
CA ARG A 38 -8.57 6.14 0.12
C ARG A 38 -9.05 6.29 -1.32
N ILE A 39 -8.24 6.89 -2.20
CA ILE A 39 -8.55 7.08 -3.62
C ILE A 39 -8.71 5.72 -4.30
N LYS A 40 -7.76 4.79 -4.14
CA LYS A 40 -7.83 3.45 -4.77
C LYS A 40 -9.08 2.67 -4.37
N ARG A 41 -9.47 2.72 -3.09
CA ARG A 41 -10.72 2.11 -2.60
C ARG A 41 -11.97 2.70 -3.24
N ALA A 42 -11.93 3.99 -3.57
CA ALA A 42 -13.06 4.68 -4.19
C ALA A 42 -13.12 4.44 -5.71
N ASP A 43 -11.95 4.37 -6.35
CA ASP A 43 -11.82 4.22 -7.80
C ASP A 43 -12.12 2.78 -8.26
N ASP A 44 -11.79 1.77 -7.44
CA ASP A 44 -12.08 0.37 -7.74
C ASP A 44 -12.70 -0.38 -6.55
N PRO A 45 -14.04 -0.40 -6.45
CA PRO A 45 -14.77 -1.07 -5.38
C PRO A 45 -14.67 -2.61 -5.38
N LEU A 46 -14.15 -3.22 -6.46
CA LEU A 46 -13.97 -4.67 -6.55
C LEU A 46 -12.58 -5.11 -6.08
N SER A 47 -11.66 -4.16 -5.95
CA SER A 47 -10.35 -4.38 -5.36
C SER A 47 -10.38 -4.25 -3.84
N GLU A 48 -9.50 -5.00 -3.17
CA GLU A 48 -9.18 -4.83 -1.76
C GLU A 48 -7.91 -4.00 -1.62
N VAL A 49 -7.87 -3.12 -0.61
CA VAL A 49 -6.74 -2.20 -0.39
C VAL A 49 -6.35 -2.15 1.08
N GLU A 50 -5.10 -2.47 1.38
CA GLU A 50 -4.51 -2.44 2.71
C GLU A 50 -3.40 -1.38 2.82
N LEU A 51 -3.33 -0.72 3.97
CA LEU A 51 -2.27 0.23 4.32
C LEU A 51 -1.48 -0.32 5.50
N LEU A 52 -0.19 -0.58 5.26
CA LEU A 52 0.73 -1.18 6.23
C LEU A 52 1.87 -0.21 6.55
N MET A 53 2.40 -0.28 7.77
CA MET A 53 3.64 0.40 8.15
C MET A 53 4.73 -0.65 8.33
N THR A 54 5.91 -0.40 7.77
CA THR A 54 7.07 -1.27 7.90
C THR A 54 8.37 -0.48 7.85
N TYR A 55 9.50 -1.19 7.87
CA TYR A 55 10.84 -0.63 7.84
C TYR A 55 11.63 -1.22 6.67
N VAL A 56 12.40 -0.39 5.97
CA VAL A 56 13.33 -0.88 4.95
C VAL A 56 14.48 -1.63 5.63
N LYS A 57 14.68 -2.89 5.25
CA LYS A 57 15.81 -3.70 5.71
C LYS A 57 17.03 -3.39 4.84
N GLU A 58 18.12 -2.97 5.45
CA GLU A 58 19.45 -2.81 4.80
C GLU A 58 20.08 -4.16 4.41
#